data_AF-A0A0D6M0S3-F1
#
_entry.id   AF-A0A0D6M0S3-F1
#
_cell.length_a   1.000
_cell.length_b   1.000
_cell.length_c   1.000
_cell.angle_alpha   90.00
_cell.angle_beta   90.00
_cell.angle_gamma   90.00
#
_symmetry.space_group_name_H-M   'P 1'
#
loop_
_entity.id
_entity.type
_entity.pdbx_description
1 polymer ?
#
loop_
_entity_poly.entity_id
_entity_poly.type
_entity_poly.pdbx_seq_one_letter_code
_entity_poly.pdbx_strand_id
1 'polypeptide(L)'
;MTYWCPQATQPWSDHPKSIRNGVLAVLNDVLFTAPLIETLRMHSADEVRKEANTFMFVFGHETRSWMNEQPNSGLRGSLSGDHIPYIFGYPLANSDKEEKLFSGFSAEDKGVSQVLMHYVANFVKSGDPSKPSLMPKSFPMGEAFASTAWPQFDQPNREAYLEITDRPRVKNYYRNARVGFWTSLVPALHSAGKEGGDIPEKNGPIVDVETLSPRRYLQNIIYCRITFEKTPSSDGSGWFAVNALSCDVLPIFNE
;
A
#
# COMPACT_ATOMS: atom_id res chain seq x y z
N MET A 1 -16.58 60.07 -8.91
CA MET A 1 -15.45 59.17 -9.21
C MET A 1 -15.38 58.13 -8.11
N THR A 2 -16.06 57.01 -8.31
CA THR A 2 -16.00 55.83 -7.45
C THR A 2 -15.10 54.83 -8.16
N TYR A 3 -13.92 54.57 -7.60
CA TYR A 3 -13.03 53.54 -8.11
C TYR A 3 -13.58 52.17 -7.75
N TRP A 4 -14.01 51.44 -8.78
CA TRP A 4 -14.21 50.00 -8.76
C TRP A 4 -12.84 49.33 -8.59
N CYS A 5 -12.63 48.61 -7.48
CA CYS A 5 -11.56 47.63 -7.37
C CYS A 5 -12.13 46.30 -7.85
N PRO A 6 -11.67 45.72 -8.98
CA PRO A 6 -12.10 44.40 -9.39
C PRO A 6 -11.60 43.42 -8.33
N GLN A 7 -12.48 42.53 -7.88
CA GLN A 7 -12.14 41.51 -6.91
C GLN A 7 -10.88 40.78 -7.37
N ALA A 8 -9.77 41.03 -6.66
CA ALA A 8 -8.65 40.12 -6.66
C ALA A 8 -9.20 38.79 -6.13
N THR A 9 -9.52 37.88 -7.03
CA THR A 9 -9.70 36.47 -6.72
C THR A 9 -8.43 36.04 -5.99
N GLN A 10 -8.50 35.90 -4.67
CA GLN A 10 -7.42 35.35 -3.84
C GLN A 10 -7.10 33.96 -4.39
N PRO A 11 -5.97 33.73 -5.11
CA PRO A 11 -5.79 32.48 -5.84
C PRO A 11 -5.21 31.36 -4.98
N TRP A 12 -4.91 31.61 -3.69
CA TRP A 12 -4.06 30.71 -2.89
C TRP A 12 -4.41 30.68 -1.41
N SER A 13 -5.55 30.09 -1.05
CA SER A 13 -5.70 29.56 0.31
C SER A 13 -6.38 28.22 0.23
N ASP A 14 -5.65 27.23 -0.29
CA ASP A 14 -6.07 25.85 -0.16
C ASP A 14 -6.32 25.54 1.32
N HIS A 15 -7.43 24.89 1.59
CA HIS A 15 -7.80 24.52 2.95
C HIS A 15 -6.62 23.77 3.62
N PRO A 16 -6.23 24.06 4.87
CA PRO A 16 -5.03 23.48 5.49
C PRO A 16 -4.97 21.95 5.44
N LYS A 17 -6.13 21.28 5.53
CA LYS A 17 -6.22 19.82 5.36
C LYS A 17 -5.87 19.35 3.94
N SER A 18 -6.20 20.12 2.91
CA SER A 18 -5.85 19.83 1.51
C SER A 18 -4.33 19.90 1.33
N ILE A 19 -3.70 20.98 1.81
CA ILE A 19 -2.24 21.15 1.77
C ILE A 19 -1.55 19.99 2.50
N ARG A 20 -1.95 19.69 3.73
CA ARG A 20 -1.44 18.55 4.50
C ARG A 20 -1.59 17.23 3.72
N ASN A 21 -2.76 16.96 3.16
CA ASN A 21 -3.02 15.73 2.41
C ASN A 21 -2.17 15.66 1.13
N GLY A 22 -1.93 16.78 0.45
CA GLY A 22 -1.03 16.86 -0.70
C GLY A 22 0.41 16.54 -0.33
N VAL A 23 0.94 17.14 0.74
CA VAL A 23 2.29 16.86 1.25
C VAL A 23 2.44 15.38 1.63
N LEU A 24 1.48 14.82 2.36
CA LEU A 24 1.50 13.40 2.73
C LEU A 24 1.45 12.48 1.49
N ALA A 25 0.70 12.86 0.46
CA ALA A 25 0.61 12.08 -0.77
C ALA A 25 1.93 12.09 -1.56
N VAL A 26 2.60 13.25 -1.61
CA VAL A 26 3.93 13.40 -2.22
C VAL A 26 4.98 12.57 -1.50
N LEU A 27 5.03 12.66 -0.17
CA LEU A 27 5.96 11.87 0.65
C LEU A 27 5.72 10.37 0.48
N ASN A 28 4.45 9.94 0.45
CA ASN A 28 4.12 8.54 0.20
C ASN A 28 4.57 8.07 -1.20
N ASP A 29 4.45 8.93 -2.21
CA ASP A 29 4.85 8.58 -3.57
C ASP A 29 6.35 8.39 -3.68
N VAL A 30 7.14 9.36 -3.18
CA VAL A 30 8.60 9.36 -3.33
C VAL A 30 9.29 8.35 -2.40
N LEU A 31 8.80 8.18 -1.17
CA LEU A 31 9.46 7.33 -0.17
C LEU A 31 9.03 5.86 -0.24
N PHE A 32 7.81 5.58 -0.71
CA PHE A 32 7.26 4.22 -0.67
C PHE A 32 6.79 3.74 -2.04
N THR A 33 5.89 4.47 -2.68
CA THR A 33 5.19 3.94 -3.87
C THR A 33 6.11 3.77 -5.07
N ALA A 34 6.86 4.81 -5.45
CA ALA A 34 7.74 4.73 -6.61
C ALA A 34 8.88 3.69 -6.41
N PRO A 35 9.61 3.68 -5.27
CA PRO A 35 10.61 2.64 -5.01
C PRO A 35 10.03 1.22 -4.97
N LEU A 36 8.83 1.03 -4.40
CA LEU A 36 8.14 -0.25 -4.35
C LEU A 36 7.82 -0.77 -5.76
N ILE A 37 7.22 0.07 -6.61
CA ILE A 37 6.83 -0.33 -7.97
C ILE A 37 8.07 -0.66 -8.82
N GLU A 38 9.15 0.13 -8.74
CA GLU A 38 10.39 -0.18 -9.45
C GLU A 38 11.01 -1.50 -8.94
N THR A 39 10.99 -1.74 -7.63
CA THR A 39 11.44 -3.02 -7.06
C THR A 39 10.61 -4.19 -7.58
N LEU A 40 9.29 -4.05 -7.66
CA LEU A 40 8.40 -5.07 -8.19
C LEU A 40 8.66 -5.34 -9.67
N ARG A 41 8.84 -4.28 -10.48
CA ARG A 41 9.19 -4.40 -11.91
C ARG A 41 10.49 -5.18 -12.07
N MET A 42 11.55 -4.79 -11.37
CA MET A 42 12.85 -5.48 -11.40
C MET A 42 12.77 -6.94 -10.94
N HIS A 43 12.05 -7.21 -9.85
CA HIS A 43 11.88 -8.57 -9.35
C HIS A 43 11.05 -9.44 -10.31
N SER A 44 10.00 -8.89 -10.92
CA SER A 44 9.17 -9.62 -11.88
C SER A 44 9.88 -9.91 -13.20
N ALA A 45 10.78 -9.01 -13.62
CA ALA A 45 11.55 -9.13 -14.86
C ALA A 45 12.85 -9.93 -14.69
N ASP A 46 13.16 -10.46 -13.50
CA ASP A 46 14.38 -11.22 -13.25
C ASP A 46 14.36 -12.56 -14.02
N GLU A 47 14.89 -12.51 -15.24
CA GLU A 47 14.99 -13.65 -16.16
C GLU A 47 15.92 -14.75 -15.65
N VAL A 48 16.86 -14.45 -14.75
CA VAL A 48 17.77 -15.47 -14.19
C VAL A 48 16.98 -16.49 -13.37
N ARG A 49 15.88 -16.05 -12.76
CA ARG A 49 15.05 -16.91 -11.93
C ARG A 49 13.86 -17.54 -12.65
N LYS A 50 13.41 -17.04 -13.82
CA LYS A 50 12.24 -17.52 -14.63
C LYS A 50 10.92 -17.86 -13.87
N GLU A 51 10.91 -17.73 -12.55
CA GLU A 51 9.94 -18.24 -11.57
C GLU A 51 9.74 -17.21 -10.44
N ALA A 52 10.13 -15.94 -10.65
CA ALA A 52 9.97 -14.89 -9.66
C ALA A 52 8.48 -14.55 -9.47
N ASN A 53 7.83 -15.32 -8.60
CA ASN A 53 6.45 -15.21 -8.21
C ASN A 53 6.22 -13.89 -7.45
N THR A 54 5.91 -12.85 -8.21
CA THR A 54 5.73 -11.50 -7.69
C THR A 54 4.24 -11.24 -7.54
N PHE A 55 3.81 -10.85 -6.35
CA PHE A 55 2.41 -10.53 -6.08
C PHE A 55 2.32 -9.20 -5.36
N MET A 56 1.47 -8.31 -5.85
CA MET A 56 1.23 -7.02 -5.24
C MET A 56 -0.18 -6.97 -4.66
N PHE A 57 -0.32 -6.38 -3.47
CA PHE A 57 -1.61 -5.97 -2.94
C PHE A 57 -1.57 -4.54 -2.42
N VAL A 58 -2.74 -3.92 -2.34
CA VAL A 58 -2.97 -2.62 -1.71
C VAL A 58 -3.99 -2.83 -0.61
N PHE A 59 -3.60 -2.55 0.63
CA PHE A 59 -4.50 -2.62 1.76
C PHE A 59 -5.28 -1.32 1.88
N GLY A 60 -6.60 -1.40 1.73
CA GLY A 60 -7.51 -0.25 1.78
C GLY A 60 -8.64 -0.41 2.78
N HIS A 61 -8.55 -1.40 3.66
CA HIS A 61 -9.52 -1.66 4.73
C HIS A 61 -9.31 -0.68 5.89
N GLU A 62 -10.40 -0.19 6.48
CA GLU A 62 -10.36 0.77 7.58
C GLU A 62 -11.02 0.17 8.83
N THR A 63 -10.29 0.11 9.94
CA THR A 63 -10.87 -0.29 11.24
C THR A 63 -11.83 0.79 11.71
N ARG A 64 -13.14 0.49 11.71
CA ARG A 64 -14.19 1.47 12.05
C ARG A 64 -14.02 2.09 13.44
N SER A 65 -13.52 1.33 14.41
CA SER A 65 -13.28 1.85 15.77
C SER A 65 -12.23 2.97 15.76
N TRP A 66 -11.15 2.82 15.01
CA TRP A 66 -10.07 3.82 14.94
C TRP A 66 -10.52 5.10 14.22
N MET A 67 -11.41 4.96 13.23
CA MET A 67 -12.02 6.11 12.57
C MET A 67 -12.90 6.94 13.51
N ASN A 68 -13.63 6.28 14.43
CA ASN A 68 -14.50 6.94 15.40
C ASN A 68 -13.72 7.71 16.47
N GLU A 69 -12.46 7.33 16.73
CA GLU A 69 -11.57 8.04 17.64
C GLU A 69 -11.00 9.33 17.01
N GLN A 70 -10.98 9.44 15.67
CA GLN A 70 -10.47 10.61 14.95
C GLN A 70 -11.43 11.16 13.87
N PRO A 71 -12.70 11.47 14.20
CA PRO A 71 -13.73 11.81 13.21
C PRO A 71 -13.45 13.10 12.43
N ASN A 72 -12.63 14.01 12.99
CA ASN A 72 -12.35 15.33 12.43
C ASN A 72 -10.98 15.45 11.75
N SER A 73 -10.17 14.38 11.73
CA SER A 73 -8.82 14.42 11.13
C SER A 73 -8.89 14.71 9.62
N GLY A 74 -10.00 14.32 8.96
CA GLY A 74 -10.13 14.38 7.51
C GLY A 74 -9.17 13.44 6.77
N LEU A 75 -8.47 12.57 7.50
CA LEU A 75 -7.70 11.46 6.97
C LEU A 75 -8.68 10.29 6.80
N ARG A 76 -8.70 9.72 5.60
CA ARG A 76 -9.46 8.53 5.26
C ARG A 76 -8.55 7.61 4.45
N GLY A 77 -8.80 6.32 4.54
CA GLY A 77 -7.96 5.25 4.04
C GLY A 77 -7.19 4.56 5.15
N SER A 78 -6.67 3.39 4.82
CA SER A 78 -5.64 2.73 5.60
C SER A 78 -4.35 3.56 5.61
N LEU A 79 -3.68 3.59 6.76
CA LEU A 79 -2.35 4.13 6.97
C LEU A 79 -1.28 3.01 6.86
N SER A 80 0.01 3.39 6.89
CA SER A 80 1.13 2.43 7.08
C SER A 80 0.84 1.59 8.29
N GLY A 81 1.15 0.31 8.17
CA GLY A 81 1.15 -0.58 9.32
C GLY A 81 -0.25 -1.03 9.73
N ASP A 82 -1.33 -0.43 9.23
CA ASP A 82 -2.69 -0.85 9.56
C ASP A 82 -2.99 -2.29 9.14
N HIS A 83 -2.28 -2.82 8.14
CA HIS A 83 -2.39 -4.23 7.71
C HIS A 83 -1.69 -5.21 8.66
N ILE A 84 -0.75 -4.75 9.48
CA ILE A 84 0.11 -5.59 10.33
C ILE A 84 -0.69 -6.40 11.35
N PRO A 85 -1.65 -5.82 12.10
CA PRO A 85 -2.44 -6.59 13.06
C PRO A 85 -3.26 -7.70 12.39
N TYR A 86 -3.70 -7.48 11.15
CA TYR A 86 -4.47 -8.46 10.39
C TYR A 86 -3.60 -9.62 9.91
N ILE A 87 -2.38 -9.35 9.43
CA ILE A 87 -1.43 -10.41 9.05
C ILE A 87 -1.09 -11.29 10.25
N PHE A 88 -0.97 -10.71 11.45
CA PHE A 88 -0.66 -11.45 12.67
C PHE A 88 -1.89 -12.01 13.40
N GLY A 89 -3.10 -11.85 12.88
CA GLY A 89 -4.27 -12.47 13.49
C GLY A 89 -4.80 -11.78 14.75
N TYR A 90 -4.39 -10.54 15.06
CA TYR A 90 -4.89 -9.79 16.24
C TYR A 90 -6.43 -9.74 16.32
N PRO A 91 -7.17 -9.54 15.22
CA PRO A 91 -8.64 -9.59 15.25
C PRO A 91 -9.23 -10.95 15.71
N LEU A 92 -8.48 -12.04 15.54
CA LEU A 92 -8.92 -13.41 15.86
C LEU A 92 -8.52 -13.87 17.26
N ALA A 93 -7.57 -13.17 17.89
CA ALA A 93 -7.08 -13.50 19.21
C ALA A 93 -8.19 -13.32 20.27
N ASN A 94 -8.52 -14.39 20.99
CA ASN A 94 -9.38 -14.34 22.17
C ASN A 94 -8.51 -14.08 23.41
N SER A 95 -8.04 -12.85 23.58
CA SER A 95 -7.36 -12.41 24.81
C SER A 95 -8.02 -11.16 25.37
N ASP A 96 -7.86 -10.99 26.69
CA ASP A 96 -8.42 -9.88 27.45
C ASP A 96 -7.89 -8.54 26.92
N LYS A 97 -8.76 -7.53 26.91
CA LYS A 97 -8.51 -6.26 26.22
C LYS A 97 -7.31 -5.48 26.77
N GLU A 98 -6.92 -5.73 28.02
CA GLU A 98 -5.89 -4.96 28.72
C GLU A 98 -4.45 -5.30 28.26
N GLU A 99 -4.23 -6.47 27.64
CA GLU A 99 -2.89 -6.90 27.18
C GLU A 99 -2.66 -6.68 25.67
N LYS A 100 -3.63 -6.13 24.95
CA LYS A 100 -3.56 -6.01 23.49
C LYS A 100 -2.98 -4.67 23.02
N LEU A 101 -1.89 -4.74 22.26
CA LEU A 101 -1.35 -3.61 21.50
C LEU A 101 -2.34 -3.03 20.47
N PHE A 102 -3.20 -3.88 19.91
CA PHE A 102 -4.24 -3.48 18.95
C PHE A 102 -5.61 -3.97 19.41
N SER A 103 -6.60 -3.07 19.44
CA SER A 103 -7.97 -3.36 19.87
C SER A 103 -9.00 -2.64 18.99
N GLY A 104 -10.29 -2.89 19.22
CA GLY A 104 -11.37 -2.25 18.47
C GLY A 104 -11.79 -2.94 17.16
N PHE A 105 -11.39 -4.20 16.96
CA PHE A 105 -11.74 -4.97 15.77
C PHE A 105 -13.21 -5.44 15.78
N SER A 106 -13.86 -5.27 14.63
CA SER A 106 -15.22 -5.70 14.33
C SER A 106 -15.25 -7.14 13.78
N ALA A 107 -16.47 -7.67 13.53
CA ALA A 107 -16.64 -8.95 12.86
C ALA A 107 -16.11 -8.95 11.41
N GLU A 108 -16.15 -7.81 10.74
CA GLU A 108 -15.58 -7.63 9.40
C GLU A 108 -14.05 -7.73 9.42
N ASP A 109 -13.43 -7.12 10.43
CA ASP A 109 -11.98 -7.17 10.63
C ASP A 109 -11.47 -8.59 10.86
N LYS A 110 -12.26 -9.44 11.54
CA LYS A 110 -11.96 -10.87 11.67
C LYS A 110 -11.90 -11.57 10.31
N GLY A 111 -12.84 -11.25 9.42
CA GLY A 111 -12.86 -11.79 8.06
C GLY A 111 -11.63 -11.35 7.25
N VAL A 112 -11.27 -10.07 7.29
CA VAL A 112 -10.08 -9.53 6.61
C VAL A 112 -8.80 -10.19 7.13
N SER A 113 -8.71 -10.37 8.45
CA SER A 113 -7.59 -11.06 9.10
C SER A 113 -7.43 -12.50 8.64
N GLN A 114 -8.53 -13.27 8.59
CA GLN A 114 -8.51 -14.65 8.09
C GLN A 114 -8.04 -14.72 6.63
N VAL A 115 -8.49 -13.80 5.78
CA VAL A 115 -8.09 -13.72 4.37
C VAL A 115 -6.60 -13.43 4.24
N LEU A 116 -6.09 -12.41 4.96
CA LEU A 116 -4.68 -12.04 4.92
C LEU A 116 -3.77 -13.16 5.44
N MET A 117 -4.11 -13.74 6.60
CA MET A 117 -3.38 -14.88 7.16
C MET A 117 -3.36 -16.06 6.18
N HIS A 118 -4.48 -16.35 5.52
CA HIS A 118 -4.57 -17.43 4.54
C HIS A 118 -3.63 -17.19 3.36
N TYR A 119 -3.67 -16.00 2.75
CA TYR A 119 -2.80 -15.66 1.63
C TYR A 119 -1.32 -15.67 2.01
N VAL A 120 -0.96 -15.10 3.16
CA VAL A 120 0.43 -15.11 3.65
C VAL A 120 0.90 -16.54 3.92
N ALA A 121 0.09 -17.37 4.58
CA ALA A 121 0.44 -18.76 4.85
C ALA A 121 0.61 -19.57 3.55
N ASN A 122 -0.24 -19.33 2.56
CA ASN A 122 -0.15 -19.97 1.24
C ASN A 122 1.12 -19.55 0.49
N PHE A 123 1.42 -18.26 0.46
CA PHE A 123 2.63 -17.74 -0.17
C PHE A 123 3.90 -18.28 0.49
N VAL A 124 3.95 -18.34 1.83
CA VAL A 124 5.09 -18.95 2.56
C VAL A 124 5.24 -20.45 2.23
N LYS A 125 4.14 -21.16 1.98
CA LYS A 125 4.16 -22.60 1.68
C LYS A 125 4.56 -22.93 0.24
N SER A 126 4.15 -22.11 -0.73
CA SER A 126 4.24 -22.47 -2.16
C SER A 126 4.80 -21.38 -3.08
N GLY A 127 4.98 -20.17 -2.59
CA GLY A 127 5.29 -18.99 -3.40
C GLY A 127 4.10 -18.41 -4.17
N ASP A 128 2.89 -18.98 -4.04
CA ASP A 128 1.67 -18.49 -4.68
C ASP A 128 0.59 -18.29 -3.59
N PRO A 129 0.03 -17.06 -3.41
CA PRO A 129 -0.95 -16.80 -2.35
C PRO A 129 -2.25 -17.60 -2.57
N SER A 130 -2.57 -18.03 -3.78
CA SER A 130 -3.77 -18.84 -4.07
C SER A 130 -3.60 -20.34 -3.81
N LYS A 131 -2.37 -20.80 -3.51
CA LYS A 131 -2.02 -22.23 -3.36
C LYS A 131 -1.25 -22.51 -2.07
N PRO A 132 -1.28 -23.73 -1.53
CA PRO A 132 -1.98 -24.92 -2.04
C PRO A 132 -3.44 -25.00 -1.59
N SER A 133 -3.82 -24.26 -0.54
CA SER A 133 -5.15 -24.31 0.04
C SER A 133 -6.06 -23.27 -0.59
N LEU A 134 -7.24 -23.68 -1.07
CA LEU A 134 -8.25 -22.75 -1.56
C LEU A 134 -8.80 -21.92 -0.41
N MET A 135 -9.14 -20.66 -0.70
CA MET A 135 -9.73 -19.78 0.29
C MET A 135 -11.05 -20.37 0.82
N PRO A 136 -11.22 -20.50 2.15
CA PRO A 136 -12.45 -21.04 2.72
C PRO A 136 -13.65 -20.16 2.40
N LYS A 137 -14.73 -20.77 1.90
CA LYS A 137 -16.00 -20.09 1.61
C LYS A 137 -16.99 -20.13 2.78
N SER A 138 -16.54 -20.52 3.98
CA SER A 138 -17.38 -20.68 5.16
C SER A 138 -17.81 -19.36 5.81
N PHE A 139 -17.25 -18.23 5.37
CA PHE A 139 -17.57 -16.90 5.87
C PHE A 139 -17.68 -15.89 4.71
N PRO A 140 -18.48 -14.81 4.85
CA PRO A 140 -18.80 -13.91 3.73
C PRO A 140 -17.59 -13.31 3.03
N MET A 141 -16.58 -12.89 3.81
CA MET A 141 -15.34 -12.32 3.26
C MET A 141 -14.55 -13.38 2.48
N GLY A 142 -14.47 -14.61 3.00
CA GLY A 142 -13.80 -15.72 2.33
C GLY A 142 -14.46 -16.10 0.99
N GLU A 143 -15.78 -16.05 0.89
CA GLU A 143 -16.49 -16.26 -0.38
C GLU A 143 -16.17 -15.17 -1.42
N ALA A 144 -16.16 -13.90 -1.01
CA ALA A 144 -15.83 -12.77 -1.87
C ALA A 144 -14.39 -12.86 -2.41
N PHE A 145 -13.44 -13.22 -1.56
CA PHE A 145 -12.04 -13.37 -1.97
C PHE A 145 -11.77 -14.68 -2.70
N ALA A 146 -12.50 -15.77 -2.42
CA ALA A 146 -12.40 -17.01 -3.18
C ALA A 146 -12.88 -16.86 -4.65
N SER A 147 -13.77 -15.90 -4.91
CA SER A 147 -14.24 -15.58 -6.26
C SER A 147 -13.38 -14.54 -6.99
N THR A 148 -12.40 -13.95 -6.30
CA THR A 148 -11.49 -12.95 -6.87
C THR A 148 -10.10 -13.53 -7.02
N ALA A 149 -9.62 -13.63 -8.26
CA ALA A 149 -8.25 -14.08 -8.51
C ALA A 149 -7.24 -13.06 -8.00
N TRP A 150 -6.15 -13.52 -7.40
CA TRP A 150 -4.97 -12.69 -7.13
C TRP A 150 -3.96 -12.93 -8.27
N PRO A 151 -3.93 -12.06 -9.30
CA PRO A 151 -3.01 -12.24 -10.41
C PRO A 151 -1.55 -11.97 -9.98
N GLN A 152 -0.63 -12.66 -10.66
CA GLN A 152 0.79 -12.35 -10.56
C GLN A 152 1.05 -10.92 -11.09
N PHE A 153 1.88 -10.18 -10.38
CA PHE A 153 2.40 -8.90 -10.82
C PHE A 153 3.44 -9.15 -11.92
N ASP A 154 3.20 -8.58 -13.08
CA ASP A 154 4.08 -8.68 -14.23
C ASP A 154 3.89 -7.47 -15.15
N GLN A 155 4.98 -6.93 -15.68
CA GLN A 155 4.99 -5.69 -16.45
C GLN A 155 4.29 -5.86 -17.82
N PRO A 156 4.59 -6.91 -18.62
CA PRO A 156 3.78 -7.31 -19.78
C PRO A 156 2.28 -7.48 -19.47
N ASN A 157 1.93 -8.05 -18.31
CA ASN A 157 0.56 -8.31 -17.91
C ASN A 157 -0.07 -7.18 -17.06
N ARG A 158 0.24 -5.93 -17.40
CA ARG A 158 -0.44 -4.72 -16.90
C ARG A 158 -0.22 -4.40 -15.42
N GLU A 159 0.82 -4.92 -14.78
CA GLU A 159 1.17 -4.58 -13.39
C GLU A 159 -0.03 -4.74 -12.44
N ALA A 160 -0.65 -5.92 -12.50
CA ALA A 160 -1.86 -6.21 -11.75
C ALA A 160 -1.60 -6.31 -10.24
N TYR A 161 -2.58 -5.88 -9.44
CA TYR A 161 -2.54 -5.96 -7.99
C TYR A 161 -3.92 -6.23 -7.40
N LEU A 162 -3.95 -6.85 -6.21
CA LEU A 162 -5.16 -7.09 -5.45
C LEU A 162 -5.41 -5.95 -4.45
N GLU A 163 -6.53 -5.27 -4.54
CA GLU A 163 -6.97 -4.30 -3.53
C GLU A 163 -7.81 -5.01 -2.47
N ILE A 164 -7.30 -5.02 -1.23
CA ILE A 164 -7.91 -5.66 -0.07
C ILE A 164 -8.73 -4.59 0.66
N THR A 165 -10.05 -4.67 0.50
CA THR A 165 -11.07 -3.87 1.21
C THR A 165 -12.23 -4.80 1.60
N ASP A 166 -13.32 -4.25 2.15
CA ASP A 166 -14.58 -4.99 2.37
C ASP A 166 -15.05 -5.79 1.14
N ARG A 167 -14.67 -5.33 -0.07
CA ARG A 167 -14.89 -6.07 -1.32
C ARG A 167 -13.59 -6.15 -2.12
N PRO A 168 -13.03 -7.35 -2.35
CA PRO A 168 -11.79 -7.49 -3.10
C PRO A 168 -11.95 -6.98 -4.54
N ARG A 169 -10.91 -6.33 -5.05
CA ARG A 169 -10.87 -5.83 -6.43
C ARG A 169 -9.51 -6.07 -7.04
N VAL A 170 -9.48 -6.54 -8.28
CA VAL A 170 -8.25 -6.57 -9.08
C VAL A 170 -8.16 -5.28 -9.87
N LYS A 171 -7.02 -4.61 -9.78
CA LYS A 171 -6.71 -3.38 -10.50
C LYS A 171 -5.32 -3.50 -11.12
N ASN A 172 -5.00 -2.56 -12.00
CA ASN A 172 -3.76 -2.50 -12.76
C ASN A 172 -3.11 -1.13 -12.57
N TYR A 173 -1.80 -1.04 -12.80
CA TYR A 173 -1.09 0.24 -12.89
C TYR A 173 -1.25 1.12 -11.64
N TYR A 174 -0.91 0.58 -10.47
CA TYR A 174 -1.07 1.29 -9.19
C TYR A 174 -0.37 2.66 -9.22
N ARG A 175 -1.17 3.73 -9.13
CA ARG A 175 -0.70 5.14 -9.17
C ARG A 175 0.27 5.43 -10.32
N ASN A 176 0.12 4.79 -11.48
CA ASN A 176 1.12 4.83 -12.55
C ASN A 176 1.52 6.24 -13.01
N ALA A 177 0.58 7.20 -13.09
CA ALA A 177 0.91 8.59 -13.42
C ALA A 177 1.86 9.24 -12.38
N ARG A 178 1.66 8.94 -11.09
CA ARG A 178 2.54 9.42 -10.01
C ARG A 178 3.88 8.71 -10.02
N VAL A 179 3.87 7.41 -10.24
CA VAL A 179 5.11 6.62 -10.38
C VAL A 179 5.93 7.15 -11.55
N GLY A 180 5.33 7.36 -12.73
CA GLY A 180 6.00 7.91 -13.91
C GLY A 180 6.53 9.34 -13.68
N PHE A 181 5.78 10.17 -12.94
CA PHE A 181 6.28 11.50 -12.53
C PHE A 181 7.60 11.39 -11.76
N TRP A 182 7.69 10.53 -10.74
CA TRP A 182 8.89 10.40 -9.92
C TRP A 182 10.03 9.62 -10.57
N THR A 183 9.71 8.60 -11.36
CA THR A 183 10.71 7.69 -11.96
C THR A 183 11.24 8.17 -13.31
N SER A 184 10.45 8.94 -14.06
CA SER A 184 10.80 9.38 -15.42
C SER A 184 10.94 10.90 -15.51
N LEU A 185 9.92 11.67 -15.10
CA LEU A 185 9.91 13.12 -15.32
C LEU A 185 10.92 13.86 -14.43
N VAL A 186 10.90 13.65 -13.13
CA VAL A 186 11.79 14.35 -12.19
C VAL A 186 13.27 14.13 -12.52
N PRO A 187 13.74 12.89 -12.77
CA PRO A 187 15.12 12.66 -13.22
C PRO A 187 15.45 13.36 -14.54
N ALA A 188 14.55 13.33 -15.53
CA ALA A 188 14.76 14.01 -16.81
C ALA A 188 14.91 15.52 -16.65
N LEU A 189 14.07 16.15 -15.82
CA LEU A 189 14.16 17.58 -15.52
C LEU A 189 15.47 17.94 -14.79
N HIS A 190 15.90 17.10 -13.85
CA HIS A 190 17.14 17.30 -13.12
C HIS A 190 18.37 17.20 -14.04
N SER A 191 18.38 16.26 -14.99
CA SER A 191 19.46 16.15 -15.99
C SER A 191 19.44 17.32 -16.97
N ALA A 192 18.27 17.70 -17.50
CA ALA A 192 18.13 18.84 -18.42
C ALA A 192 18.58 20.16 -17.77
N GLY A 193 18.25 20.39 -16.51
CA GLY A 193 18.68 21.57 -15.76
C GLY A 193 20.19 21.62 -15.48
N LYS A 194 20.88 20.47 -15.45
CA LYS A 194 22.34 20.39 -15.30
C LYS A 194 23.09 20.61 -16.62
N GLU A 195 22.52 20.16 -17.73
CA GLU A 195 23.17 20.18 -19.04
C GLU A 195 22.70 21.33 -19.95
N GLY A 196 21.74 22.15 -19.52
CA GLY A 196 21.16 23.21 -20.33
C GLY A 196 20.42 22.71 -21.59
N GLY A 197 20.02 21.43 -21.59
CA GLY A 197 19.44 20.74 -22.75
C GLY A 197 17.91 20.76 -22.75
N ASP A 198 17.32 20.66 -23.96
CA ASP A 198 15.88 20.73 -24.20
C ASP A 198 15.09 19.58 -23.53
N ILE A 199 13.95 19.92 -22.95
CA ILE A 199 13.03 18.99 -22.27
C ILE A 199 12.44 18.02 -23.33
N PRO A 200 12.54 16.69 -23.17
CA PRO A 200 11.95 15.75 -24.13
C PRO A 200 10.42 15.88 -24.16
N GLU A 201 9.88 16.30 -25.29
CA GLU A 201 8.43 16.46 -25.59
C GLU A 201 7.63 15.13 -25.55
N LYS A 202 8.31 13.98 -25.39
CA LYS A 202 7.70 12.64 -25.44
C LYS A 202 7.01 12.19 -24.16
N ASN A 203 7.03 12.98 -23.10
CA ASN A 203 6.16 12.71 -21.95
C ASN A 203 4.78 13.26 -22.31
N GLY A 204 3.79 12.36 -22.46
CA GLY A 204 2.38 12.72 -22.71
C GLY A 204 1.87 13.80 -21.75
N PRO A 205 0.68 14.38 -22.03
CA PRO A 205 0.27 15.70 -21.55
C PRO A 205 0.67 15.91 -20.10
N ILE A 206 1.46 16.98 -19.87
CA ILE A 206 1.83 17.51 -18.56
C ILE A 206 0.59 17.35 -17.69
N VAL A 207 0.65 16.42 -16.74
CA VAL A 207 -0.51 16.15 -15.90
C VAL A 207 -0.69 17.41 -15.07
N ASP A 208 -1.70 18.21 -15.43
CA ASP A 208 -2.11 19.36 -14.65
C ASP A 208 -2.25 18.90 -13.21
N VAL A 209 -1.42 19.44 -12.32
CA VAL A 209 -1.42 19.10 -10.90
C VAL A 209 -2.81 19.35 -10.29
N GLU A 210 -3.59 20.26 -10.90
CA GLU A 210 -4.99 20.56 -10.58
C GLU A 210 -6.00 19.46 -10.97
N THR A 211 -5.72 18.62 -11.97
CA THR A 211 -6.64 17.52 -12.38
C THR A 211 -6.55 16.30 -11.47
N LEU A 212 -5.54 16.26 -10.59
CA LEU A 212 -5.33 15.17 -9.66
C LEU A 212 -6.22 15.35 -8.43
N SER A 213 -7.48 14.96 -8.57
CA SER A 213 -8.37 14.77 -7.42
C SER A 213 -7.65 13.94 -6.35
N PRO A 214 -7.60 14.37 -5.08
CA PRO A 214 -6.91 13.68 -4.01
C PRO A 214 -7.69 12.41 -3.63
N ARG A 215 -7.54 11.36 -4.43
CA ARG A 215 -8.00 10.02 -4.04
C ARG A 215 -6.93 9.37 -3.19
N ARG A 216 -7.13 9.59 -1.89
CA ARG A 216 -7.04 8.67 -0.73
C ARG A 216 -5.89 7.67 -0.78
N TYR A 217 -5.04 7.76 0.24
CA TYR A 217 -4.24 6.75 0.95
C TYR A 217 -3.06 7.54 1.52
N LEU A 218 -3.03 7.75 2.85
CA LEU A 218 -2.02 8.57 3.52
C LEU A 218 -1.49 7.82 4.73
N GLN A 219 -0.24 8.09 5.12
CA GLN A 219 0.60 7.18 5.89
C GLN A 219 1.26 7.93 7.08
N ASN A 220 1.31 7.32 8.28
CA ASN A 220 2.24 7.66 9.37
C ASN A 220 3.46 6.73 9.30
N ILE A 221 4.69 7.25 9.37
CA ILE A 221 5.90 6.49 9.02
C ILE A 221 6.39 5.64 10.21
N ILE A 222 6.23 4.31 10.10
CA ILE A 222 7.02 3.31 10.83
C ILE A 222 7.39 2.20 9.84
N TYR A 223 8.67 1.88 9.72
CA TYR A 223 9.20 0.80 8.90
C TYR A 223 9.20 -0.50 9.72
N CYS A 224 8.70 -1.60 9.15
CA CYS A 224 8.74 -2.91 9.77
C CYS A 224 9.24 -3.92 8.74
N ARG A 225 10.45 -4.43 8.93
CA ARG A 225 10.95 -5.56 8.15
C ARG A 225 10.38 -6.83 8.78
N ILE A 226 9.40 -7.45 8.11
CA ILE A 226 8.87 -8.75 8.55
C ILE A 226 9.76 -9.84 7.97
N THR A 227 10.58 -10.44 8.83
CA THR A 227 11.33 -11.67 8.52
C THR A 227 10.52 -12.87 9.00
N PHE A 228 10.15 -13.76 8.07
CA PHE A 228 9.52 -15.04 8.39
C PHE A 228 10.64 -16.07 8.62
N GLU A 229 10.84 -16.49 9.87
CA GLU A 229 11.77 -17.58 10.20
C GLU A 229 10.99 -18.89 10.42
N LYS A 230 11.44 -19.97 9.78
CA LYS A 230 10.82 -21.30 9.90
C LYS A 230 11.41 -22.03 11.10
N THR A 231 10.69 -22.08 12.22
CA THR A 231 11.04 -22.95 13.35
C THR A 231 10.42 -24.34 13.16
N PRO A 232 11.20 -25.44 13.18
CA PRO A 232 10.63 -26.80 13.17
C PRO A 232 9.85 -27.06 14.47
N SER A 233 8.58 -27.49 14.40
CA SER A 233 7.86 -28.01 15.56
C SER A 233 8.21 -29.48 15.77
N SER A 234 8.38 -29.90 17.02
CA SER A 234 8.73 -31.28 17.40
C SER A 234 7.56 -32.27 17.25
N ASP A 235 6.34 -31.78 16.99
CA ASP A 235 5.10 -32.56 16.94
C ASP A 235 4.52 -32.71 15.52
N GLY A 236 5.20 -32.17 14.49
CA GLY A 236 4.72 -32.20 13.11
C GLY A 236 3.48 -31.32 12.85
N SER A 237 2.95 -30.63 13.88
CA SER A 237 1.94 -29.60 13.72
C SER A 237 2.67 -28.29 13.41
N GLY A 238 2.97 -28.07 12.14
CA GLY A 238 3.74 -26.92 11.68
C GLY A 238 3.06 -25.59 12.01
N TRP A 239 3.26 -25.07 13.20
CA TRP A 239 2.98 -23.70 13.58
C TRP A 239 4.21 -22.85 13.25
N PHE A 240 3.99 -21.80 12.47
CA PHE A 240 5.00 -20.76 12.26
C PHE A 240 4.97 -19.84 13.48
N ALA A 241 6.02 -19.89 14.31
CA ALA A 241 6.24 -18.84 15.28
C ALA A 241 6.85 -17.64 14.54
N VAL A 242 6.15 -16.50 14.52
CA VAL A 242 6.73 -15.23 14.08
C VAL A 242 7.65 -14.76 15.19
N ASN A 243 8.93 -15.06 15.08
CA ASN A 243 9.93 -14.51 15.97
C ASN A 243 10.53 -13.24 15.35
N ALA A 244 10.27 -12.14 16.02
CA ALA A 244 10.86 -10.80 15.87
C ALA A 244 10.32 -9.88 14.75
N LEU A 245 9.74 -8.77 15.21
CA LEU A 245 9.63 -7.51 14.48
C LEU A 245 10.98 -6.78 14.63
N SER A 246 11.78 -6.67 13.57
CA SER A 246 12.86 -5.67 13.55
C SER A 246 12.34 -4.40 12.91
N CYS A 247 12.06 -3.40 13.74
CA CYS A 247 11.82 -2.04 13.31
C CYS A 247 13.17 -1.35 13.15
N ASP A 248 13.82 -1.51 11.99
CA ASP A 248 15.05 -0.78 11.69
C ASP A 248 14.71 0.60 11.13
N VAL A 249 15.25 1.64 11.76
CA VAL A 249 15.31 2.99 11.19
C VAL A 249 16.38 2.94 10.11
N LEU A 250 16.01 3.14 8.83
CA LEU A 250 17.02 3.37 7.81
C LEU A 250 17.81 4.64 8.19
N PRO A 251 19.14 4.59 8.27
CA PRO A 251 19.94 5.80 8.35
C PRO A 251 19.78 6.53 7.01
N ILE A 252 18.95 7.57 7.00
CA ILE A 252 18.84 8.47 5.86
C ILE A 252 20.07 9.37 5.91
N PHE A 253 20.92 9.28 4.88
CA PHE A 253 22.17 10.00 4.65
C PHE A 253 23.40 9.50 5.43
N ASN A 254 24.28 8.81 4.70
CA ASN A 254 25.72 8.98 4.89
C ASN A 254 26.37 8.91 3.51
N GLU A 255 26.48 10.06 2.86
CA GLU A 255 27.58 10.53 2.00
C GLU A 255 27.34 12.00 1.64
#